data_AF-A0A9D5N8E6-F1
#
_entry.id   AF-A0A9D5N8E6-F1
#
_cell.length_a   1.000
_cell.length_b   1.000
_cell.length_c   1.000
_cell.angle_alpha   90.00
_cell.angle_beta   90.00
_cell.angle_gamma   90.00
#
_symmetry.space_group_name_H-M   'P 1'
#
loop_
_entity.id
_entity.type
_entity.pdbx_description
1 polymer ?
#
loop_
_entity_poly.entity_id
_entity_poly.type
_entity_poly.pdbx_seq_one_letter_code
_entity_poly.pdbx_strand_id
1 'polypeptide(L)'
;MVVMKNFWTHKDNIAEDMGYGQFTWKHLLYLAAVAVCVIFSVMWYLQADQAGRILFLRTTGAVLILIDIIKMVLIAFSDVKLSEYLPLEICSFAAYFIVCDSIFIGNTFFPEMLLTLFLPAAIMAVLFPTTSTLPAFNFYTIHQFVYHGLIIAYVIVRFAAKEIPLTYTGVWLSILKIIVLAAVIYVIDCRFEKNFMFLRDTYGNPMLEAIRRITGDGIAYTGGLVCFCVIMIHVFFALFKCIEMLFLH
;
A
#
# COMPACT_ATOMS: atom_id res chain seq x y z
N MET A 1 6.85 14.57 27.21
CA MET A 1 5.41 14.51 27.57
C MET A 1 4.48 14.77 26.39
N VAL A 2 4.71 15.77 25.52
CA VAL A 2 3.85 16.03 24.33
C VAL A 2 3.87 14.89 23.29
N VAL A 3 5.03 14.27 23.06
CA VAL A 3 5.19 13.18 22.07
C VAL A 3 4.36 11.93 22.41
N MET A 4 4.17 11.60 23.68
CA MET A 4 3.32 10.46 24.09
C MET A 4 1.83 10.78 24.05
N LYS A 5 1.44 12.04 24.25
CA LYS A 5 0.04 12.46 24.29
C LYS A 5 -0.64 12.30 22.93
N ASN A 6 0.12 12.49 21.85
CA ASN A 6 -0.42 12.43 20.48
C ASN A 6 -0.21 11.08 19.79
N PHE A 7 0.29 10.06 20.49
CA PHE A 7 0.62 8.78 19.87
C PHE A 7 -0.62 8.06 19.32
N TRP A 8 -1.71 8.06 20.09
CA TRP A 8 -2.98 7.42 19.73
C TRP A 8 -3.96 8.36 19.02
N THR A 9 -3.60 9.63 18.90
CA THR A 9 -4.51 10.65 18.39
C THR A 9 -4.71 10.49 16.89
N HIS A 10 -5.97 10.47 16.49
CA HIS A 10 -6.39 10.43 15.10
C HIS A 10 -6.01 11.72 14.36
N LYS A 11 -5.77 11.65 13.04
CA LYS A 11 -5.28 12.78 12.22
C LYS A 11 -6.13 14.05 12.35
N ASP A 12 -7.45 13.90 12.47
CA ASP A 12 -8.38 15.02 12.53
C ASP A 12 -8.28 15.82 13.85
N ASN A 13 -7.58 15.27 14.85
CA ASN A 13 -7.41 15.85 16.18
C ASN A 13 -5.97 16.30 16.48
N ILE A 14 -5.10 16.33 15.46
CA ILE A 14 -3.70 16.77 15.59
C ILE A 14 -3.53 18.19 15.03
N ALA A 15 -2.73 19.02 15.71
CA ALA A 15 -2.37 20.36 15.25
C ALA A 15 -1.52 20.31 13.96
N GLU A 16 -1.79 21.25 13.04
CA GLU A 16 -1.23 21.25 11.67
C GLU A 16 0.30 21.37 11.61
N ASP A 17 0.95 21.86 12.65
CA ASP A 17 2.40 22.09 12.73
C ASP A 17 3.21 20.88 13.22
N MET A 18 2.54 19.78 13.55
CA MET A 18 3.18 18.60 14.17
C MET A 18 3.64 17.54 13.16
N GLY A 19 3.38 17.75 11.87
CA GLY A 19 3.72 16.83 10.78
C GLY A 19 5.21 16.52 10.66
N TYR A 20 5.58 15.28 10.35
CA TYR A 20 6.97 14.95 10.06
C TYR A 20 7.42 15.42 8.67
N GLY A 21 6.49 15.70 7.76
CA GLY A 21 6.74 16.23 6.42
C GLY A 21 7.25 15.20 5.41
N GLN A 22 6.93 15.41 4.13
CA GLN A 22 7.39 14.54 3.05
C GLN A 22 8.87 14.81 2.72
N PHE A 23 9.62 13.73 2.51
CA PHE A 23 11.08 13.72 2.22
C PHE A 23 11.97 14.46 3.23
N THR A 24 11.51 14.65 4.46
CA THR A 24 12.36 15.14 5.56
C THR A 24 13.25 14.02 6.09
N TRP A 25 14.24 14.36 6.94
CA TRP A 25 15.08 13.37 7.62
C TRP A 25 14.27 12.28 8.35
N LYS A 26 13.17 12.65 9.01
CA LYS A 26 12.29 11.69 9.70
C LYS A 26 11.62 10.73 8.72
N HIS A 27 11.19 11.22 7.56
CA HIS A 27 10.64 10.38 6.50
C HIS A 27 11.71 9.42 5.94
N LEU A 28 12.92 9.93 5.67
CA LEU A 28 14.02 9.13 5.17
C LEU A 28 14.42 8.00 6.13
N LEU A 29 14.32 8.22 7.44
CA LEU A 29 14.53 7.16 8.44
C LEU A 29 13.49 6.03 8.31
N TYR A 30 12.23 6.36 8.08
CA TYR A 30 11.19 5.35 7.84
C TYR A 30 11.44 4.58 6.54
N LEU A 31 11.80 5.27 5.45
CA LEU A 31 12.15 4.63 4.19
C LEU A 31 13.36 3.70 4.34
N ALA A 32 14.40 4.14 5.05
CA ALA A 32 15.57 3.32 5.34
C ALA A 32 15.21 2.09 6.17
N ALA A 33 14.36 2.26 7.20
CA ALA A 33 13.89 1.14 8.01
C ALA A 33 13.09 0.12 7.18
N VAL A 34 12.17 0.57 6.33
CA VAL A 34 11.43 -0.32 5.41
C VAL A 34 12.40 -1.05 4.47
N ALA A 35 13.34 -0.34 3.85
CA ALA A 35 14.31 -0.94 2.94
C ALA A 35 15.18 -2.01 3.62
N VAL A 36 15.69 -1.71 4.82
CA VAL A 36 16.50 -2.65 5.62
C VAL A 36 15.69 -3.90 5.99
N CYS A 37 14.45 -3.74 6.44
CA CYS A 37 13.57 -4.86 6.76
C CYS A 37 13.28 -5.74 5.54
N VAL A 38 13.04 -5.13 4.37
CA VAL A 38 12.82 -5.87 3.11
C VAL A 38 14.08 -6.64 2.71
N ILE A 39 15.26 -6.01 2.75
CA ILE A 39 16.53 -6.67 2.41
C ILE A 39 16.78 -7.88 3.32
N PHE A 40 16.64 -7.73 4.63
CA PHE A 40 16.80 -8.85 5.56
C PHE A 40 15.76 -9.96 5.32
N SER A 41 14.51 -9.59 5.03
CA SER A 41 13.46 -10.56 4.71
C SER A 41 13.82 -11.36 3.46
N VAL A 42 14.34 -10.72 2.41
CA VAL A 42 14.80 -11.38 1.18
C VAL A 42 15.96 -12.32 1.47
N MET A 43 17.00 -11.84 2.16
CA MET A 43 18.17 -12.65 2.49
C MET A 43 17.79 -13.91 3.27
N TRP A 44 16.91 -13.77 4.26
CA TRP A 44 16.42 -14.90 5.04
C TRP A 44 15.53 -15.84 4.21
N TYR A 45 14.57 -15.31 3.46
CA TYR A 45 13.60 -16.11 2.69
C TYR A 45 14.27 -16.94 1.59
N LEU A 46 15.31 -16.41 0.95
CA LEU A 46 16.08 -17.13 -0.07
C LEU A 46 16.83 -18.35 0.50
N GLN A 47 17.25 -18.27 1.77
CA GLN A 47 17.94 -19.36 2.47
C GLN A 47 16.98 -20.31 3.22
N ALA A 48 15.74 -19.88 3.45
CA ALA A 48 14.74 -20.68 4.13
C ALA A 48 14.30 -21.89 3.31
N ASP A 49 14.04 -22.99 4.01
CA ASP A 49 13.41 -24.18 3.45
C ASP A 49 11.92 -23.92 3.16
N GLN A 50 11.25 -24.91 2.56
CA GLN A 50 9.85 -24.77 2.19
C GLN A 50 8.94 -24.47 3.40
N ALA A 51 9.22 -25.09 4.55
CA ALA A 51 8.44 -24.86 5.77
C ALA A 51 8.60 -23.42 6.29
N GLY A 52 9.84 -22.91 6.34
CA GLY A 52 10.15 -21.55 6.74
C GLY A 52 9.52 -20.50 5.82
N ARG A 53 9.56 -20.72 4.50
CA ARG A 53 8.90 -19.85 3.52
C ARG A 53 7.39 -19.79 3.75
N ILE A 54 6.73 -20.94 3.88
CA ILE A 54 5.28 -21.01 4.12
C ILE A 54 4.91 -20.31 5.43
N LEU A 55 5.70 -20.51 6.49
CA LEU A 55 5.48 -19.83 7.76
C LEU A 55 5.58 -18.32 7.58
N PHE A 56 6.62 -17.82 6.92
CA PHE A 56 6.78 -16.39 6.66
C PHE A 56 5.60 -15.79 5.91
N LEU A 57 5.12 -16.45 4.84
CA LEU A 57 3.99 -15.97 4.05
C LEU A 57 2.71 -15.89 4.90
N ARG A 58 2.39 -16.96 5.63
CA ARG A 58 1.18 -17.03 6.47
C ARG A 58 1.23 -16.06 7.64
N THR A 59 2.39 -15.94 8.30
CA THR A 59 2.57 -14.99 9.40
C THR A 59 2.44 -13.57 8.90
N THR A 60 3.01 -13.23 7.74
CA THR A 60 2.89 -11.88 7.16
C THR A 60 1.43 -11.54 6.85
N GLY A 61 0.69 -12.47 6.24
CA GLY A 61 -0.75 -12.29 6.00
C GLY A 61 -1.55 -12.11 7.29
N ALA A 62 -1.30 -12.95 8.31
CA ALA A 62 -1.97 -12.84 9.60
C ALA A 62 -1.67 -11.50 10.32
N VAL A 63 -0.41 -11.05 10.28
CA VAL A 63 0.01 -9.79 10.89
C VAL A 63 -0.64 -8.59 10.18
N LEU A 64 -0.74 -8.59 8.84
CA LEU A 64 -1.42 -7.53 8.11
C LEU A 64 -2.89 -7.38 8.55
N ILE A 65 -3.62 -8.48 8.63
CA ILE A 65 -5.03 -8.45 9.10
C ILE A 65 -5.11 -7.99 10.56
N LEU A 66 -4.23 -8.48 11.42
CA LEU A 66 -4.21 -8.05 12.82
C LEU A 66 -3.96 -6.55 12.96
N ILE A 67 -2.99 -6.00 12.23
CA ILE A 67 -2.67 -4.58 12.26
C ILE A 67 -3.84 -3.73 11.73
N ASP A 68 -4.51 -4.17 10.67
CA ASP A 68 -5.70 -3.48 10.12
C ASP A 68 -6.87 -3.52 11.12
N ILE A 69 -7.08 -4.64 11.81
CA ILE A 69 -8.08 -4.75 12.90
C ILE A 69 -7.74 -3.80 14.06
N ILE A 70 -6.47 -3.76 14.50
CA ILE A 70 -6.02 -2.85 15.55
C ILE A 70 -6.32 -1.39 15.15
N LYS A 71 -6.00 -1.00 13.91
CA LYS A 71 -6.35 0.33 13.38
C LYS A 71 -7.86 0.58 13.46
N MET A 72 -8.69 -0.36 13.01
CA MET A 72 -10.15 -0.23 13.04
C MET A 72 -10.70 -0.09 14.46
N VAL A 73 -10.16 -0.85 15.41
CA VAL A 73 -10.52 -0.75 16.83
C VAL A 73 -10.16 0.62 17.40
N LEU A 74 -8.96 1.13 17.11
CA LEU A 74 -8.55 2.47 17.56
C LEU A 74 -9.41 3.59 16.98
N ILE A 75 -9.80 3.47 15.71
CA ILE A 75 -10.73 4.41 15.06
C ILE A 75 -12.11 4.32 15.71
N ALA A 76 -12.60 3.13 16.04
CA ALA A 76 -13.88 2.95 16.72
C ALA A 76 -13.93 3.55 18.13
N PHE A 77 -12.78 3.65 18.81
CA PHE A 77 -12.64 4.35 20.10
C PHE A 77 -12.33 5.85 19.96
N SER A 78 -12.16 6.35 18.74
CA SER A 78 -11.95 7.77 18.47
C SER A 78 -13.28 8.45 18.17
N ASP A 79 -13.34 9.78 18.28
CA ASP A 79 -14.55 10.57 17.98
C ASP A 79 -14.88 10.68 16.47
N VAL A 80 -14.23 9.88 15.62
CA VAL A 80 -14.39 9.90 14.16
C VAL A 80 -15.32 8.80 13.67
N LYS A 81 -16.02 9.06 12.56
CA LYS A 81 -16.97 8.09 12.00
C LYS A 81 -16.22 6.92 11.36
N LEU A 82 -16.34 5.73 11.94
CA LEU A 82 -15.76 4.49 11.40
C LEU A 82 -16.10 4.22 9.92
N SER A 83 -17.29 4.66 9.48
CA SER A 83 -17.74 4.49 8.09
C SER A 83 -16.90 5.26 7.05
N GLU A 84 -16.05 6.19 7.48
CA GLU A 84 -15.12 6.93 6.61
C GLU A 84 -13.78 6.21 6.43
N TYR A 85 -13.47 5.26 7.31
CA TYR A 85 -12.16 4.60 7.39
C TYR A 85 -12.25 3.08 7.17
N LEU A 86 -13.35 2.61 6.55
CA LEU A 86 -13.49 1.22 6.19
C LEU A 86 -12.31 0.77 5.31
N PRO A 87 -11.87 -0.50 5.43
CA PRO A 87 -10.70 -1.03 4.73
C PRO A 87 -11.01 -1.35 3.26
N LEU A 88 -11.46 -0.32 2.53
CA LEU A 88 -11.79 -0.35 1.11
C LEU A 88 -10.72 0.37 0.27
N GLU A 89 -9.55 0.60 0.85
CA GLU A 89 -8.39 1.14 0.14
C GLU A 89 -7.63 0.05 -0.62
N ILE A 90 -6.89 0.45 -1.66
CA ILE A 90 -6.11 -0.48 -2.51
C ILE A 90 -5.18 -1.36 -1.64
N CYS A 91 -4.58 -0.80 -0.60
CA CYS A 91 -3.66 -1.52 0.28
C CYS A 91 -4.38 -2.48 1.26
N SER A 92 -5.67 -2.25 1.56
CA SER A 92 -6.50 -3.23 2.26
C SER A 92 -6.80 -4.43 1.37
N PHE A 93 -7.12 -4.19 0.10
CA PHE A 93 -7.25 -5.27 -0.89
C PHE A 93 -5.93 -6.05 -1.07
N ALA A 94 -4.78 -5.38 -1.04
CA ALA A 94 -3.49 -6.05 -1.07
C ALA A 94 -3.33 -7.07 0.08
N ALA A 95 -3.71 -6.70 1.31
CA ALA A 95 -3.65 -7.62 2.45
C ALA A 95 -4.60 -8.82 2.29
N TYR A 96 -5.81 -8.61 1.77
CA TYR A 96 -6.73 -9.72 1.48
C TYR A 96 -6.14 -10.67 0.44
N PHE A 97 -5.51 -10.13 -0.59
CA PHE A 97 -4.82 -10.92 -1.61
C PHE A 97 -3.62 -11.69 -1.04
N ILE A 98 -2.85 -11.07 -0.15
CA ILE A 98 -1.74 -11.72 0.57
C ILE A 98 -2.24 -12.89 1.42
N VAL A 99 -3.34 -12.71 2.16
CA VAL A 99 -3.93 -13.80 2.96
C VAL A 99 -4.33 -14.95 2.05
N CYS A 100 -5.09 -14.67 0.99
CA CYS A 100 -5.50 -15.69 0.02
C CYS A 100 -4.30 -16.40 -0.62
N ASP A 101 -3.30 -15.65 -1.07
CA ASP A 101 -2.09 -16.18 -1.67
C ASP A 101 -1.28 -17.07 -0.71
N SER A 102 -1.19 -16.68 0.57
CA SER A 102 -0.49 -17.44 1.62
C SER A 102 -1.18 -18.76 1.99
N ILE A 103 -2.48 -18.87 1.73
CA ILE A 103 -3.29 -20.08 1.97
C ILE A 103 -3.30 -20.96 0.72
N PHE A 104 -3.55 -20.38 -0.45
CA PHE A 104 -3.68 -21.06 -1.73
C PHE A 104 -2.37 -21.06 -2.52
N ILE A 105 -1.32 -21.63 -1.91
CA ILE A 105 0.01 -21.71 -2.51
C ILE A 105 -0.05 -22.48 -3.84
N GLY A 106 0.58 -21.92 -4.87
CA GLY A 106 0.59 -22.47 -6.23
C GLY A 106 -0.47 -21.86 -7.16
N ASN A 107 -1.36 -21.01 -6.64
CA ASN A 107 -2.26 -20.21 -7.48
C ASN A 107 -1.47 -19.09 -8.18
N THR A 108 -1.71 -18.87 -9.48
CA THR A 108 -1.07 -17.81 -10.27
C THR A 108 -1.83 -16.48 -10.27
N PHE A 109 -3.10 -16.49 -9.89
CA PHE A 109 -3.99 -15.32 -9.94
C PHE A 109 -3.58 -14.21 -8.95
N PHE A 110 -3.32 -14.58 -7.69
CA PHE A 110 -2.98 -13.61 -6.64
C PHE A 110 -1.56 -13.04 -6.77
N PRO A 111 -0.50 -13.86 -6.95
CA PRO A 111 0.85 -13.35 -6.98
C PRO A 111 1.11 -12.39 -8.15
N GLU A 112 0.52 -12.62 -9.34
CA GLU A 112 0.66 -11.69 -10.47
C GLU A 112 0.09 -10.30 -10.15
N MET A 113 -1.07 -10.22 -9.50
CA MET A 113 -1.65 -8.93 -9.07
C MET A 113 -0.84 -8.28 -7.95
N LEU A 114 -0.33 -9.08 -7.01
CA LEU A 114 0.53 -8.60 -5.95
C LEU A 114 1.77 -7.91 -6.51
N LEU A 115 2.41 -8.50 -7.53
CA LEU A 115 3.60 -7.95 -8.17
C LEU A 115 3.30 -6.76 -9.09
N THR A 116 2.29 -6.86 -9.94
CA THR A 116 2.06 -5.86 -10.99
C THR A 116 1.22 -4.66 -10.55
N LEU A 117 0.38 -4.80 -9.52
CA LEU A 117 -0.52 -3.74 -9.05
C LEU A 117 -0.23 -3.31 -7.62
N PHE A 118 -0.26 -4.24 -6.66
CA PHE A 118 -0.22 -3.88 -5.24
C PHE A 118 1.17 -3.45 -4.77
N LEU A 119 2.23 -4.04 -5.29
CA LEU A 119 3.60 -3.64 -4.97
C LEU A 119 3.91 -2.21 -5.43
N PRO A 120 3.65 -1.80 -6.69
CA PRO A 120 3.75 -0.40 -7.11
C PRO A 120 2.96 0.54 -6.21
N ALA A 121 1.71 0.20 -5.90
CA ALA A 121 0.87 1.02 -5.03
C ALA A 121 1.48 1.16 -3.61
N ALA A 122 1.99 0.07 -3.03
CA ALA A 122 2.61 0.09 -1.72
C ALA A 122 3.91 0.91 -1.68
N ILE A 123 4.74 0.82 -2.74
CA ILE A 123 5.94 1.65 -2.88
C ILE A 123 5.56 3.13 -2.97
N MET A 124 4.56 3.47 -3.78
CA MET A 124 4.09 4.85 -3.89
C MET A 124 3.50 5.37 -2.58
N ALA A 125 2.82 4.53 -1.80
CA ALA A 125 2.25 4.91 -0.51
C ALA A 125 3.31 5.17 0.59
N VAL A 126 4.48 4.52 0.53
CA VAL A 126 5.61 4.86 1.41
C VAL A 126 6.39 6.07 0.91
N LEU A 127 6.47 6.30 -0.41
CA LEU A 127 7.15 7.47 -0.98
C LEU A 127 6.36 8.77 -0.82
N PHE A 128 5.03 8.70 -0.97
CA PHE A 128 4.11 9.84 -0.90
C PHE A 128 3.05 9.63 0.18
N PRO A 129 3.45 9.50 1.46
CA PRO A 129 2.54 9.15 2.54
C PRO A 129 1.53 10.26 2.81
N THR A 130 0.27 9.86 2.98
CA THR A 130 -0.83 10.72 3.44
C THR A 130 -0.72 11.05 4.93
N THR A 131 0.09 10.30 5.68
CA THR A 131 0.38 10.52 7.10
C THR A 131 1.46 11.59 7.36
N SER A 132 1.96 12.26 6.33
CA SER A 132 3.03 13.26 6.47
C SER A 132 2.68 14.47 7.34
N THR A 133 1.39 14.73 7.54
CA THR A 133 0.84 15.75 8.45
C THR A 133 0.77 15.29 9.91
N LEU A 134 1.01 14.01 10.17
CA LEU A 134 1.04 13.44 11.53
C LEU A 134 2.43 13.54 12.16
N PRO A 135 2.54 13.50 13.50
CA PRO A 135 3.82 13.35 14.17
C PRO A 135 4.53 12.10 13.69
N ALA A 136 5.86 12.18 13.59
CA ALA A 136 6.66 11.01 13.23
C ALA A 136 6.41 9.84 14.18
N PHE A 137 6.23 10.12 15.48
CA PHE A 137 5.93 9.11 16.50
C PHE A 137 4.44 9.12 16.83
N ASN A 138 3.64 8.58 15.90
CA ASN A 138 2.20 8.40 16.03
C ASN A 138 1.83 7.00 15.49
N PHE A 139 0.81 6.38 16.07
CA PHE A 139 0.36 5.05 15.68
C PHE A 139 0.06 4.95 14.18
N TYR A 140 -0.70 5.89 13.61
CA TYR A 140 -1.08 5.87 12.20
C TYR A 140 0.13 6.09 11.28
N THR A 141 1.10 6.91 11.69
CA THR A 141 2.39 7.05 10.98
C THR A 141 3.15 5.72 10.95
N ILE A 142 3.34 5.09 12.12
CA ILE A 142 4.07 3.82 12.22
C ILE A 142 3.31 2.72 11.47
N HIS A 143 2.00 2.63 11.68
CA HIS A 143 1.09 1.74 10.97
C HIS A 143 1.27 1.87 9.45
N GLN A 144 1.26 3.08 8.91
CA GLN A 144 1.47 3.32 7.47
C GLN A 144 2.74 2.63 6.98
N PHE A 145 3.90 2.88 7.60
CA PHE A 145 5.16 2.32 7.12
C PHE A 145 5.30 0.82 7.39
N VAL A 146 4.82 0.33 8.53
CA VAL A 146 4.85 -1.11 8.86
C VAL A 146 3.94 -1.88 7.92
N TYR A 147 2.69 -1.44 7.74
CA TYR A 147 1.70 -2.11 6.92
C TYR A 147 2.14 -2.20 5.45
N HIS A 148 2.58 -1.08 4.87
CA HIS A 148 3.07 -1.07 3.49
C HIS A 148 4.43 -1.77 3.36
N GLY A 149 5.30 -1.66 4.36
CA GLY A 149 6.57 -2.38 4.39
C GLY A 149 6.39 -3.90 4.38
N LEU A 150 5.39 -4.43 5.09
CA LEU A 150 5.02 -5.85 5.07
C LEU A 150 4.50 -6.30 3.72
N ILE A 151 3.66 -5.49 3.05
CA ILE A 151 3.20 -5.76 1.69
C ILE A 151 4.40 -5.82 0.74
N ILE A 152 5.29 -4.82 0.78
CA ILE A 152 6.49 -4.78 -0.06
C ILE A 152 7.36 -6.00 0.20
N ALA A 153 7.64 -6.32 1.48
CA ALA A 153 8.44 -7.47 1.85
C ALA A 153 7.84 -8.77 1.30
N TYR A 154 6.55 -9.01 1.53
CA TYR A 154 5.85 -10.20 1.04
C TYR A 154 6.04 -10.43 -0.45
N VAL A 155 5.82 -9.38 -1.26
CA VAL A 155 5.89 -9.52 -2.72
C VAL A 155 7.35 -9.64 -3.19
N ILE A 156 8.26 -8.85 -2.64
CA ILE A 156 9.66 -8.83 -3.07
C ILE A 156 10.37 -10.15 -2.72
N VAL A 157 10.13 -10.75 -1.55
CA VAL A 157 10.77 -12.04 -1.21
C VAL A 157 10.37 -13.14 -2.19
N ARG A 158 9.08 -13.19 -2.58
CA ARG A 158 8.57 -14.19 -3.53
C ARG A 158 9.05 -13.91 -4.96
N PHE A 159 9.11 -12.65 -5.37
CA PHE A 159 9.68 -12.25 -6.65
C PHE A 159 11.17 -12.64 -6.73
N ALA A 160 11.96 -12.33 -5.71
CA ALA A 160 13.38 -12.70 -5.64
C ALA A 160 13.59 -14.23 -5.65
N ALA A 161 12.68 -14.98 -5.01
CA ALA A 161 12.68 -16.44 -5.04
C ALA A 161 12.17 -17.06 -6.36
N LYS A 162 11.84 -16.23 -7.38
CA LYS A 162 11.27 -16.64 -8.67
C LYS A 162 9.93 -17.39 -8.54
N GLU A 163 9.18 -17.13 -7.48
CA GLU A 163 7.88 -17.77 -7.20
C GLU A 163 6.71 -17.05 -7.87
N ILE A 164 6.94 -15.84 -8.40
CA ILE A 164 5.91 -15.03 -9.07
C ILE A 164 6.35 -14.80 -10.52
N PRO A 165 5.55 -15.23 -11.51
CA PRO A 165 5.87 -14.96 -12.91
C PRO A 165 5.60 -13.49 -13.24
N LEU A 166 6.59 -12.80 -13.81
CA LEU A 166 6.44 -11.43 -14.31
C LEU A 166 6.06 -11.46 -15.81
N THR A 167 4.75 -11.51 -16.08
CA THR A 167 4.20 -11.56 -17.44
C THR A 167 3.52 -10.26 -17.85
N TYR A 168 3.65 -9.88 -19.13
CA TYR A 168 2.96 -8.70 -19.65
C TYR A 168 1.44 -8.92 -19.77
N THR A 169 1.00 -10.17 -19.95
CA THR A 169 -0.42 -10.53 -19.86
C THR A 169 -0.97 -10.25 -18.46
N GLY A 170 -0.21 -10.58 -17.42
CA GLY A 170 -0.55 -10.27 -16.03
C GLY A 170 -0.73 -8.77 -15.79
N VAL A 171 0.07 -7.92 -16.44
CA VAL A 171 -0.09 -6.44 -16.39
C VAL A 171 -1.46 -6.01 -16.90
N TRP A 172 -1.86 -6.45 -18.09
CA TRP A 172 -3.17 -6.07 -18.65
C TRP A 172 -4.34 -6.61 -17.83
N LEU A 173 -4.21 -7.83 -17.29
CA LEU A 173 -5.21 -8.39 -16.38
C LEU A 173 -5.32 -7.56 -15.10
N SER A 174 -4.19 -7.12 -14.53
CA SER A 174 -4.18 -6.23 -13.36
C SER A 174 -4.80 -4.87 -13.65
N ILE A 175 -4.53 -4.29 -14.83
CA ILE A 175 -5.16 -3.03 -15.29
C ILE A 175 -6.68 -3.19 -15.39
N LEU A 176 -7.15 -4.25 -16.03
CA LEU A 176 -8.59 -4.51 -16.14
C LEU A 176 -9.23 -4.63 -14.76
N LYS A 177 -8.61 -5.38 -13.83
CA LYS A 177 -9.14 -5.60 -12.49
C LYS A 177 -9.16 -4.31 -11.66
N ILE A 178 -8.13 -3.46 -11.73
CA ILE A 178 -8.16 -2.18 -11.01
C ILE A 178 -9.19 -1.21 -11.58
N ILE A 179 -9.41 -1.21 -12.90
CA ILE A 179 -10.49 -0.41 -13.52
C ILE A 179 -11.85 -0.87 -13.00
N VAL A 180 -12.10 -2.18 -12.98
CA VAL A 180 -13.35 -2.75 -12.45
C VAL A 180 -13.52 -2.41 -10.97
N LEU A 181 -12.47 -2.61 -10.16
CA LEU A 181 -12.50 -2.32 -8.73
C LEU A 181 -12.74 -0.82 -8.47
N ALA A 182 -12.00 0.06 -9.15
CA ALA A 182 -12.17 1.50 -9.03
C ALA A 182 -13.58 1.95 -9.43
N ALA A 183 -14.17 1.36 -10.47
CA ALA A 183 -15.56 1.66 -10.84
C ALA A 183 -16.56 1.25 -9.75
N VAL A 184 -16.40 0.07 -9.15
CA VAL A 184 -17.25 -0.40 -8.05
C VAL A 184 -17.11 0.52 -6.83
N ILE A 185 -15.88 0.86 -6.44
CA ILE A 185 -15.61 1.74 -5.31
C ILE A 185 -16.11 3.16 -5.59
N TYR A 186 -15.97 3.68 -6.81
CA TYR A 186 -16.52 4.98 -7.19
C TYR A 186 -18.05 5.05 -7.03
N VAL A 187 -18.77 3.99 -7.39
CA VAL A 187 -20.22 3.91 -7.18
C VAL A 187 -20.58 3.92 -5.69
N ILE A 188 -19.84 3.16 -4.88
CA ILE A 188 -20.00 3.15 -3.41
C ILE A 188 -19.73 4.56 -2.86
N ASP A 189 -18.64 5.19 -3.27
CA ASP A 189 -18.27 6.55 -2.85
C ASP A 189 -19.35 7.58 -3.19
N CYS A 190 -19.89 7.53 -4.41
CA CYS A 190 -21.01 8.39 -4.81
C CYS A 190 -22.25 8.13 -3.96
N ARG A 191 -22.57 6.86 -3.67
CA ARG A 191 -23.81 6.47 -2.98
C ARG A 191 -23.80 6.79 -1.49
N PHE A 192 -22.63 6.75 -0.86
CA PHE A 192 -22.45 6.92 0.59
C PHE A 192 -21.69 8.20 0.96
N GLU A 193 -21.45 9.08 -0.03
CA GLU A 193 -20.70 10.33 0.12
C GLU A 193 -19.32 10.12 0.75
N LYS A 194 -18.62 9.08 0.28
CA LYS A 194 -17.26 8.72 0.72
C LYS A 194 -16.22 9.03 -0.36
N ASN A 195 -14.95 8.80 -0.01
CA ASN A 195 -13.79 8.99 -0.88
C ASN A 195 -12.76 7.87 -0.65
N PHE A 196 -13.18 6.62 -0.75
CA PHE A 196 -12.27 5.48 -0.71
C PHE A 196 -11.33 5.50 -1.91
N MET A 197 -10.09 5.06 -1.72
CA MET A 197 -9.05 5.08 -2.76
C MET A 197 -8.76 6.47 -3.38
N PHE A 198 -9.22 7.56 -2.73
CA PHE A 198 -9.02 8.93 -3.20
C PHE A 198 -9.61 9.23 -4.59
N LEU A 199 -10.69 8.56 -4.98
CA LEU A 199 -11.25 8.67 -6.33
C LEU A 199 -11.99 10.00 -6.59
N ARG A 200 -12.47 10.68 -5.54
CA ARG A 200 -13.30 11.89 -5.62
C ARG A 200 -12.63 13.14 -5.05
N ASP A 201 -11.70 12.99 -4.12
CA ASP A 201 -10.95 14.08 -3.48
C ASP A 201 -9.50 13.65 -3.19
N THR A 202 -8.60 14.63 -3.16
CA THR A 202 -7.15 14.45 -2.96
C THR A 202 -6.76 14.42 -1.48
N TYR A 203 -7.62 14.93 -0.59
CA TYR A 203 -7.30 15.21 0.82
C TYR A 203 -5.98 15.98 1.00
N GLY A 204 -5.65 16.88 0.06
CA GLY A 204 -4.45 17.71 0.11
C GLY A 204 -3.13 16.95 -0.11
N ASN A 205 -3.17 15.70 -0.56
CA ASN A 205 -1.96 14.98 -0.93
C ASN A 205 -1.30 15.66 -2.15
N PRO A 206 -0.01 16.07 -2.07
CA PRO A 206 0.64 16.82 -3.15
C PRO A 206 0.66 16.12 -4.50
N MET A 207 0.78 14.79 -4.52
CA MET A 207 0.81 13.99 -5.75
C MET A 207 -0.59 13.90 -6.37
N LEU A 208 -1.63 13.69 -5.55
CA LEU A 208 -3.02 13.68 -6.04
C LEU A 208 -3.45 15.07 -6.53
N GLU A 209 -3.01 16.12 -5.85
CA GLU A 209 -3.24 17.50 -6.30
C GLU A 209 -2.53 17.83 -7.60
N ALA A 210 -1.33 17.30 -7.84
CA ALA A 210 -0.67 17.44 -9.13
C ALA A 210 -1.50 16.80 -10.27
N ILE A 211 -2.08 15.63 -10.03
CA ILE A 211 -2.97 14.97 -11.00
C ILE A 211 -4.20 15.84 -11.25
N ARG A 212 -4.88 16.28 -10.18
CA ARG A 212 -6.07 17.14 -10.25
C ARG A 212 -5.80 18.44 -11.02
N ARG A 213 -4.65 19.09 -10.81
CA ARG A 213 -4.25 20.30 -11.55
C ARG A 213 -4.11 20.06 -13.05
N ILE A 214 -3.67 18.87 -13.46
CA ILE A 214 -3.48 18.52 -14.87
C ILE A 214 -4.80 18.12 -15.51
N THR A 215 -5.64 17.36 -14.81
CA THR A 215 -6.84 16.72 -15.39
C THR A 215 -8.15 17.46 -15.13
N GLY A 216 -8.18 18.38 -14.15
CA GLY A 216 -9.40 19.02 -13.67
C GLY A 216 -10.10 18.21 -12.57
N ASP A 217 -11.36 18.56 -12.29
CA ASP A 217 -12.16 18.04 -11.17
C ASP A 217 -13.10 16.88 -11.55
N GLY A 218 -13.67 16.22 -10.53
CA GLY A 218 -14.73 15.22 -10.69
C GLY A 218 -14.25 13.98 -11.45
N ILE A 219 -15.02 13.54 -12.44
CA ILE A 219 -14.70 12.31 -13.19
C ILE A 219 -13.41 12.44 -14.02
N ALA A 220 -13.03 13.66 -14.40
CA ALA A 220 -11.78 13.91 -15.11
C ALA A 220 -10.56 13.65 -14.20
N TYR A 221 -10.65 14.03 -12.92
CA TYR A 221 -9.67 13.66 -11.90
C TYR A 221 -9.57 12.15 -11.71
N THR A 222 -10.71 11.45 -11.56
CA THR A 222 -10.72 9.99 -11.42
C THR A 222 -10.08 9.31 -12.63
N GLY A 223 -10.39 9.77 -13.84
CA GLY A 223 -9.76 9.28 -15.08
C GLY A 223 -8.26 9.55 -15.10
N GLY A 224 -7.82 10.74 -14.68
CA GLY A 224 -6.42 11.11 -14.52
C GLY A 224 -5.67 10.19 -13.55
N LEU A 225 -6.28 9.90 -12.40
CA LEU A 225 -5.73 9.00 -11.39
C LEU A 225 -5.59 7.57 -11.92
N VAL A 226 -6.61 7.05 -12.61
CA VAL A 226 -6.56 5.73 -13.25
C VAL A 226 -5.46 5.68 -14.31
N CYS A 227 -5.35 6.71 -15.16
CA CYS A 227 -4.27 6.81 -16.14
C CYS A 227 -2.89 6.84 -15.48
N PHE A 228 -2.73 7.61 -14.40
CA PHE A 228 -1.49 7.63 -13.62
C PHE A 228 -1.14 6.25 -13.07
N CYS A 229 -2.11 5.55 -12.47
CA CYS A 229 -1.93 4.18 -11.98
C CYS A 229 -1.48 3.23 -13.10
N VAL A 230 -2.10 3.30 -14.29
CA VAL A 230 -1.70 2.50 -15.46
C VAL A 230 -0.26 2.80 -15.87
N ILE A 231 0.15 4.08 -15.91
CA ILE A 231 1.52 4.46 -16.24
C ILE A 231 2.49 3.88 -15.20
N MET A 232 2.19 4.00 -13.90
CA MET A 232 3.04 3.45 -12.84
C MET A 232 3.16 1.94 -12.93
N ILE A 233 2.07 1.21 -13.21
CA ILE A 233 2.12 -0.25 -13.42
C ILE A 233 3.13 -0.60 -14.53
N HIS A 234 3.15 0.13 -15.65
CA HIS A 234 4.10 -0.12 -16.73
C HIS A 234 5.54 0.26 -16.36
N VAL A 235 5.75 1.39 -15.67
CA VAL A 235 7.07 1.81 -15.20
C VAL A 235 7.66 0.76 -14.25
N PHE A 236 6.89 0.31 -13.26
CA PHE A 236 7.35 -0.72 -12.34
C PHE A 236 7.52 -2.07 -13.03
N PHE A 237 6.65 -2.45 -13.98
CA PHE A 237 6.86 -3.65 -14.78
C PHE A 237 8.21 -3.61 -15.51
N ALA A 238 8.52 -2.51 -16.19
CA ALA A 238 9.80 -2.35 -16.87
C ALA A 238 10.98 -2.43 -15.90
N LEU A 239 10.88 -1.75 -14.74
CA LEU A 239 11.90 -1.78 -13.69
C LEU A 239 12.14 -3.21 -13.18
N PHE A 240 11.08 -3.92 -12.77
CA PHE A 240 11.21 -5.29 -12.26
C PHE A 240 11.67 -6.26 -13.34
N LYS A 241 11.28 -6.05 -14.61
CA LYS A 241 11.76 -6.86 -15.72
C LYS A 241 13.26 -6.66 -15.95
N CYS A 242 13.74 -5.43 -15.87
CA CYS A 242 15.18 -5.15 -15.90
C CYS A 242 15.91 -5.82 -14.73
N ILE A 243 15.35 -5.78 -13.51
CA ILE A 243 15.95 -6.46 -12.34
C ILE A 243 16.00 -7.97 -12.57
N GLU A 244 14.92 -8.57 -13.05
CA GLU A 244 14.85 -10.00 -13.37
C GLU A 244 15.93 -10.38 -14.39
N MET A 245 16.07 -9.58 -15.44
CA MET A 245 17.06 -9.78 -16.52
C MET A 245 18.51 -9.50 -16.11
N LEU A 246 18.79 -8.81 -15.01
CA LEU A 246 20.15 -8.47 -14.61
C LEU A 246 20.64 -9.32 -13.44
N PHE A 247 19.74 -9.70 -12.53
CA PHE A 247 20.10 -10.26 -11.23
C PHE A 247 19.45 -11.62 -10.94
N LEU A 248 18.41 -12.02 -11.67
CA LEU A 248 17.65 -13.25 -11.39
C LEU A 248 17.76 -14.29 -12.52
N HIS A 249 18.92 -14.38 -13.18
CA HIS A 249 19.24 -15.48 -14.10
C HIS A 249 19.25 -16.85 -13.39
#